data_AF-A0A5M2PLZ9-F1
#
_entry.id   AF-A0A5M2PLZ9-F1
#
_cell.length_a   1.000
_cell.length_b   1.000
_cell.length_c   1.000
_cell.angle_alpha   90.00
_cell.angle_beta   90.00
_cell.angle_gamma   90.00
#
_symmetry.space_group_name_H-M   'P 1'
#
loop_
_entity.id
_entity.type
_entity.pdbx_description
1 polymer ?
#
loop_
_entity_poly.entity_id
_entity_poly.type
_entity_poly.pdbx_seq_one_letter_code
_entity_poly.pdbx_strand_id
1 'polypeptide(L)'
;FARAFSTSTLQKVIIRDNDYPTAPSLLTMESMFSNANKLTELDLSGLDTSAVTTMRDMFSGCSALEELDLSHFDTSSVTNMNNMFGSSGKLEKMDVSNFDTSSVTDMSYMFANCTSLEELDVSNWDTSSVTNMYGTFVNCTSLEELDVSNFDISSVTEMTSMFRGCSVLEKLDVSNWDTSSVTNMQVMFQNCTSLEELDVSNFDTSSVTSMAHMFGGCTSLKELDVSNFNTGSVTNMAYMFQNCTALKSLYLDNFTTPKTMTDMFTGTTSLTYLFVSHNLRAFDGLANTSWYDEKNWVQLSNYAQLQTYHQQQSEPTGYRKGTFLSLTMDAMGGEFEDAEEQKVQNKVSGEYWDEIVPVKEGHYFDGWYLDRNFTNKFDFSLPATVSATLYAKWVENYTVVIPASISLNEATELKVEGINRGSKTLSVGLNRTATSVSESNELTLANTADTTIQCLAPLSWDGSENNPKNAILTLAPGLEITEGNAVMEIESPENIQAGKYTGNLVFSINYE
;
A
#
# COMPACT_ATOMS: atom_id res chain seq x y z
N PHE A 1 12.67 56.50 4.57
CA PHE A 1 13.38 55.85 5.68
C PHE A 1 14.16 54.61 5.24
N ALA A 2 14.25 54.30 3.94
CA ALA A 2 15.04 53.18 3.47
C ALA A 2 16.48 53.23 4.01
N ARG A 3 16.95 52.12 4.58
CA ARG A 3 18.30 51.92 5.14
C ARG A 3 18.73 52.89 6.26
N ALA A 4 17.80 53.63 6.87
CA ALA A 4 18.13 54.68 7.84
C ALA A 4 18.96 54.18 9.05
N PHE A 5 18.74 52.93 9.45
CA PHE A 5 19.35 52.29 10.61
C PHE A 5 20.10 50.99 10.25
N SER A 6 20.47 50.83 8.98
CA SER A 6 21.20 49.66 8.49
C SER A 6 22.69 49.73 8.85
N THR A 7 23.03 49.28 10.06
CA THR A 7 24.42 49.25 10.55
C THR A 7 24.63 48.21 11.66
N SER A 8 25.76 47.49 11.60
CA SER A 8 26.12 46.44 12.57
C SER A 8 26.49 46.92 13.97
N THR A 9 26.53 48.23 14.18
CA THR A 9 26.87 48.86 15.48
C THR A 9 25.65 49.31 16.27
N LEU A 10 24.46 49.36 15.64
CA LEU A 10 23.24 49.82 16.28
C LEU A 10 22.80 48.85 17.36
N GLN A 11 22.45 49.37 18.54
CA GLN A 11 21.99 48.57 19.68
C GLN A 11 20.56 48.87 20.10
N LYS A 12 20.13 50.12 19.91
CA LYS A 12 18.87 50.62 20.42
C LYS A 12 18.31 51.70 19.51
N VAL A 13 17.01 51.63 19.21
CA VAL A 13 16.26 52.69 18.52
C VAL A 13 14.90 52.86 19.18
N ILE A 14 14.51 54.11 19.46
CA ILE A 14 13.21 54.47 20.01
C ILE A 14 12.64 55.62 19.17
N ILE A 15 11.46 55.41 18.57
CA ILE A 15 10.71 56.38 17.77
C ILE A 15 9.27 56.39 18.32
N ARG A 16 8.94 57.36 19.17
CA ARG A 16 7.63 57.48 19.85
C ARG A 16 6.78 58.64 19.36
N ASP A 17 7.43 59.76 19.06
CA ASP A 17 6.79 60.99 18.63
C ASP A 17 7.40 61.40 17.29
N ASN A 18 6.61 61.33 16.21
CA ASN A 18 6.95 61.97 14.95
C ASN A 18 5.97 63.10 14.68
N ASP A 19 6.49 64.31 14.53
CA ASP A 19 5.75 65.40 13.92
C ASP A 19 5.83 65.18 12.38
N TYR A 20 4.69 65.00 11.73
CA TYR A 20 4.55 64.87 10.27
C TYR A 20 3.88 66.13 9.70
N PRO A 21 4.49 67.34 9.76
CA PRO A 21 3.74 68.58 9.58
C PRO A 21 3.22 68.76 8.16
N THR A 22 3.90 68.17 7.17
CA THR A 22 3.53 68.17 5.73
C THR A 22 4.22 67.03 4.93
N ALA A 23 4.60 65.92 5.56
CA ALA A 23 5.38 64.87 4.88
C ALA A 23 4.47 63.98 4.01
N PRO A 24 4.87 63.59 2.78
CA PRO A 24 4.21 62.49 2.10
C PRO A 24 4.31 61.28 3.03
N SER A 25 3.18 60.60 3.24
CA SER A 25 3.09 59.40 4.06
C SER A 25 4.25 58.45 3.74
N LEU A 26 4.80 57.78 4.75
CA LEU A 26 5.99 56.96 4.57
C LEU A 26 5.72 55.87 3.54
N LEU A 27 6.30 55.96 2.34
CA LEU A 27 6.03 54.98 1.28
C LEU A 27 6.92 53.73 1.37
N THR A 28 8.03 53.78 2.11
CA THR A 28 9.01 52.69 2.16
C THR A 28 9.75 52.59 3.50
N MET A 29 9.88 51.35 3.97
CA MET A 29 10.72 50.93 5.09
C MET A 29 11.82 49.96 4.65
N GLU A 30 12.16 49.97 3.36
CA GLU A 30 13.12 49.02 2.78
C GLU A 30 14.45 49.03 3.53
N SER A 31 14.89 47.85 3.99
CA SER A 31 16.15 47.63 4.66
C SER A 31 16.38 48.54 5.89
N MET A 32 15.32 49.08 6.50
CA MET A 32 15.44 50.14 7.52
C MET A 32 16.40 49.76 8.65
N PHE A 33 16.35 48.54 9.16
CA PHE A 33 17.23 47.96 10.18
C PHE A 33 18.09 46.81 9.65
N SER A 34 18.22 46.68 8.32
CA SER A 34 18.96 45.56 7.73
C SER A 34 20.39 45.48 8.25
N ASN A 35 20.81 44.27 8.67
CA ASN A 35 22.10 43.96 9.27
C ASN A 35 22.42 44.75 10.55
N ALA A 36 21.39 45.17 11.30
CA ALA A 36 21.54 45.69 12.65
C ALA A 36 21.77 44.56 13.67
N ASN A 37 22.84 43.79 13.48
CA ASN A 37 23.12 42.52 14.19
C ASN A 37 23.35 42.68 15.71
N LYS A 38 23.36 43.90 16.24
CA LYS A 38 23.49 44.21 17.67
C LYS A 38 22.24 44.87 18.26
N LEU A 39 21.19 45.07 17.46
CA LEU A 39 19.95 45.70 17.88
C LEU A 39 19.21 44.76 18.83
N THR A 40 19.02 45.21 20.08
CA THR A 40 18.34 44.44 21.13
C THR A 40 17.12 45.16 21.68
N GLU A 41 17.02 46.47 21.51
CA GLU A 41 15.89 47.26 22.00
C GLU A 41 15.33 48.14 20.90
N LEU A 42 14.05 47.96 20.60
CA LEU A 42 13.37 48.66 19.53
C LEU A 42 11.97 49.11 20.00
N ASP A 43 11.65 50.36 19.72
CA ASP A 43 10.32 50.93 19.93
C ASP A 43 9.98 51.79 18.71
N LEU A 44 8.96 51.39 17.95
CA LEU A 44 8.54 52.02 16.70
C LEU A 44 7.13 52.61 16.78
N SER A 45 6.58 52.81 17.99
CA SER A 45 5.17 53.20 18.17
C SER A 45 4.79 54.55 17.53
N GLY A 46 5.78 55.39 17.22
CA GLY A 46 5.62 56.69 16.59
C GLY A 46 5.67 56.68 15.06
N LEU A 47 5.78 55.52 14.41
CA LEU A 47 5.76 55.42 12.95
C LEU A 47 4.32 55.24 12.43
N ASP A 48 3.90 56.10 11.51
CA ASP A 48 2.72 55.87 10.67
C ASP A 48 3.11 55.02 9.45
N THR A 49 2.60 53.78 9.41
CA THR A 49 2.92 52.80 8.36
C THR A 49 1.80 52.66 7.32
N SER A 50 0.69 53.37 7.45
CA SER A 50 -0.55 53.17 6.66
C SER A 50 -0.37 53.33 5.14
N ALA A 51 0.65 54.04 4.70
CA ALA A 51 0.98 54.22 3.27
C ALA A 51 2.26 53.50 2.83
N VAL A 52 2.88 52.70 3.69
CA VAL A 52 4.08 51.94 3.35
C VAL A 52 3.68 50.87 2.35
N THR A 53 4.32 50.86 1.19
CA THR A 53 4.07 49.85 0.16
C THR A 53 5.13 48.75 0.14
N THR A 54 6.28 48.97 0.79
CA THR A 54 7.35 47.98 0.88
C THR A 54 8.03 47.99 2.25
N MET A 55 8.10 46.79 2.84
CA MET A 55 8.84 46.47 4.07
C MET A 55 9.97 45.46 3.79
N ARG A 56 10.39 45.37 2.52
CA ARG A 56 11.48 44.52 2.07
C ARG A 56 12.72 44.68 2.96
N ASP A 57 13.31 43.57 3.39
CA ASP A 57 14.55 43.52 4.18
C ASP A 57 14.51 44.32 5.50
N MET A 58 13.34 44.78 5.98
CA MET A 58 13.24 45.80 7.04
C MET A 58 14.01 45.42 8.31
N PHE A 59 13.86 44.19 8.78
CA PHE A 59 14.55 43.62 9.95
C PHE A 59 15.55 42.53 9.57
N SER A 60 15.87 42.38 8.28
CA SER A 60 16.78 41.35 7.80
C SER A 60 18.13 41.38 8.52
N GLY A 61 18.55 40.27 9.11
CA GLY A 61 19.82 40.17 9.84
C GLY A 61 19.83 40.82 11.22
N CYS A 62 18.69 41.18 11.81
CA CYS A 62 18.59 41.63 13.21
C CYS A 62 18.80 40.45 14.18
N SER A 63 19.96 39.78 14.11
CA SER A 63 20.23 38.52 14.81
C SER A 63 20.41 38.61 16.33
N ALA A 64 20.37 39.81 16.89
CA ALA A 64 20.40 40.04 18.33
C ALA A 64 19.02 40.31 18.94
N LEU A 65 17.98 40.49 18.10
CA LEU A 65 16.64 40.83 18.53
C LEU A 65 15.91 39.58 19.04
N GLU A 66 15.43 39.64 20.28
CA GLU A 66 14.74 38.54 20.97
C GLU A 66 13.22 38.77 21.01
N GLU A 67 12.79 40.04 21.03
CA GLU A 67 11.38 40.45 21.02
C GLU A 67 11.18 41.59 20.02
N LEU A 68 10.01 41.62 19.38
CA LEU A 68 9.65 42.65 18.43
C LEU A 68 8.14 42.91 18.48
N ASP A 69 7.75 44.13 18.88
CA ASP A 69 6.35 44.57 18.89
C ASP A 69 6.05 45.37 17.61
N LEU A 70 5.16 44.82 16.78
CA LEU A 70 4.64 45.44 15.55
C LEU A 70 3.13 45.65 15.61
N SER A 71 2.49 45.56 16.78
CA SER A 71 1.03 45.63 16.93
C SER A 71 0.41 46.93 16.41
N HIS A 72 1.20 48.00 16.30
CA HIS A 72 0.78 49.30 15.77
C HIS A 72 0.97 49.45 14.24
N PHE A 73 1.55 48.46 13.57
CA PHE A 73 1.76 48.53 12.13
C PHE A 73 0.45 48.29 11.39
N ASP A 74 0.12 49.23 10.50
CA ASP A 74 -0.83 49.05 9.42
C ASP A 74 -0.07 48.55 8.18
N THR A 75 -0.36 47.32 7.74
CA THR A 75 0.25 46.71 6.56
C THR A 75 -0.69 46.64 5.36
N SER A 76 -1.88 47.26 5.41
CA SER A 76 -2.91 47.09 4.37
C SER A 76 -2.48 47.59 2.98
N SER A 77 -1.50 48.49 2.94
CA SER A 77 -0.92 49.04 1.70
C SER A 77 0.36 48.31 1.24
N VAL A 78 0.90 47.39 2.05
CA VAL A 78 2.17 46.72 1.79
C VAL A 78 1.98 45.67 0.71
N THR A 79 2.78 45.77 -0.36
CA THR A 79 2.78 44.79 -1.46
C THR A 79 4.01 43.92 -1.48
N ASN A 80 5.08 44.29 -0.76
CA ASN A 80 6.35 43.56 -0.73
C ASN A 80 6.87 43.40 0.72
N MET A 81 6.94 42.15 1.18
CA MET A 81 7.49 41.73 2.47
C MET A 81 8.73 40.83 2.29
N ASN A 82 9.38 40.87 1.11
CA ASN A 82 10.57 40.07 0.81
C ASN A 82 11.62 40.21 1.92
N ASN A 83 12.04 39.08 2.48
CA ASN A 83 13.12 38.99 3.47
C ASN A 83 12.93 39.91 4.70
N MET A 84 11.69 40.29 5.03
CA MET A 84 11.40 41.28 6.09
C MET A 84 12.05 40.90 7.43
N PHE A 85 12.03 39.62 7.82
CA PHE A 85 12.62 39.11 9.05
C PHE A 85 13.80 38.16 8.82
N GLY A 86 14.20 37.91 7.57
CA GLY A 86 15.19 36.87 7.27
C GLY A 86 16.50 37.06 8.03
N SER A 87 17.07 35.98 8.55
CA SER A 87 18.27 35.93 9.40
C SER A 87 18.12 36.65 10.75
N SER A 88 16.91 36.92 11.23
CA SER A 88 16.63 37.35 12.61
C SER A 88 16.63 36.15 13.56
N GLY A 89 17.79 35.50 13.68
CA GLY A 89 17.92 34.16 14.25
C GLY A 89 17.65 34.00 15.75
N LYS A 90 17.23 35.04 16.47
CA LYS A 90 16.92 35.03 17.91
C LYS A 90 15.45 35.30 18.25
N LEU A 91 14.63 35.63 17.26
CA LEU A 91 13.19 35.78 17.48
C LEU A 91 12.59 34.38 17.66
N GLU A 92 12.20 34.05 18.89
CA GLU A 92 11.57 32.77 19.22
C GLU A 92 10.08 32.75 18.84
N LYS A 93 9.42 33.90 19.02
CA LYS A 93 8.00 34.13 18.76
C LYS A 93 7.82 35.50 18.13
N MET A 94 6.82 35.64 17.27
CA MET A 94 6.42 36.92 16.69
C MET A 94 4.91 36.99 16.58
N ASP A 95 4.34 38.09 17.05
CA ASP A 95 2.93 38.39 16.81
C ASP A 95 2.79 39.08 15.43
N VAL A 96 2.20 38.36 14.49
CA VAL A 96 1.86 38.85 13.14
C VAL A 96 0.34 38.86 12.91
N SER A 97 -0.45 38.78 13.97
CA SER A 97 -1.91 38.71 13.90
C SER A 97 -2.56 40.00 13.38
N ASN A 98 -1.86 41.14 13.45
CA ASN A 98 -2.30 42.42 12.92
C ASN A 98 -1.94 42.64 11.43
N PHE A 99 -1.22 41.70 10.81
CA PHE A 99 -0.80 41.87 9.42
C PHE A 99 -1.99 41.64 8.48
N ASP A 100 -2.34 42.67 7.73
CA ASP A 100 -3.15 42.55 6.51
C ASP A 100 -2.21 42.21 5.35
N THR A 101 -2.34 41.00 4.82
CA THR A 101 -1.53 40.49 3.70
C THR A 101 -2.27 40.49 2.36
N SER A 102 -3.52 40.98 2.31
CA SER A 102 -4.38 40.90 1.13
C SER A 102 -3.81 41.57 -0.13
N SER A 103 -2.94 42.57 0.06
CA SER A 103 -2.24 43.29 -1.02
C SER A 103 -0.82 42.79 -1.29
N VAL A 104 -0.30 41.85 -0.49
CA VAL A 104 1.07 41.36 -0.59
C VAL A 104 1.20 40.46 -1.81
N THR A 105 2.19 40.75 -2.67
CA THR A 105 2.49 39.97 -3.87
C THR A 105 3.80 39.20 -3.77
N ASP A 106 4.71 39.59 -2.87
CA ASP A 106 6.02 38.98 -2.66
C ASP A 106 6.31 38.77 -1.16
N MET A 107 6.38 37.50 -0.75
CA MET A 107 6.73 37.03 0.60
C MET A 107 8.05 36.24 0.59
N SER A 108 8.82 36.31 -0.50
CA SER A 108 10.03 35.50 -0.63
C SER A 108 11.02 35.77 0.50
N TYR A 109 11.57 34.71 1.08
CA TYR A 109 12.51 34.74 2.21
C TYR A 109 12.02 35.44 3.47
N MET A 110 10.73 35.75 3.63
CA MET A 110 10.23 36.59 4.73
C MET A 110 10.74 36.16 6.11
N PHE A 111 10.82 34.85 6.37
CA PHE A 111 11.35 34.26 7.60
C PHE A 111 12.60 33.38 7.39
N ALA A 112 13.27 33.51 6.24
CA ALA A 112 14.44 32.70 5.92
C ALA A 112 15.53 32.75 7.00
N ASN A 113 15.97 31.61 7.53
CA ASN A 113 16.97 31.48 8.59
C ASN A 113 16.55 32.14 9.92
N CYS A 114 15.26 32.22 10.23
CA CYS A 114 14.78 32.49 11.60
C CYS A 114 14.95 31.22 12.44
N THR A 115 16.19 30.86 12.76
CA THR A 115 16.54 29.54 13.31
C THR A 115 16.00 29.26 14.71
N SER A 116 15.57 30.27 15.45
CA SER A 116 14.96 30.12 16.78
C SER A 116 13.43 30.23 16.77
N LEU A 117 12.80 30.51 15.63
CA LEU A 117 11.34 30.64 15.54
C LEU A 117 10.68 29.29 15.80
N GLU A 118 9.89 29.19 16.87
CA GLU A 118 9.24 27.94 17.31
C GLU A 118 7.80 27.83 16.80
N GLU A 119 7.06 28.94 16.85
CA GLU A 119 5.65 29.04 16.46
C GLU A 119 5.38 30.33 15.68
N LEU A 120 4.43 30.28 14.75
CA LEU A 120 3.95 31.45 14.02
C LEU A 120 2.48 31.28 13.66
N ASP A 121 1.62 32.16 14.18
CA ASP A 121 0.21 32.19 13.80
C ASP A 121 0.04 33.00 12.50
N VAL A 122 -0.31 32.31 11.42
CA VAL A 122 -0.58 32.90 10.09
C VAL A 122 -2.04 32.72 9.66
N SER A 123 -2.93 32.38 10.60
CA SER A 123 -4.34 32.04 10.32
C SER A 123 -5.15 33.19 9.70
N ASN A 124 -4.74 34.44 9.95
CA ASN A 124 -5.35 35.66 9.41
C ASN A 124 -4.82 36.07 8.03
N TRP A 125 -3.82 35.36 7.49
CA TRP A 125 -3.19 35.75 6.23
C TRP A 125 -4.09 35.45 5.04
N ASP A 126 -4.29 36.45 4.19
CA ASP A 126 -4.81 36.32 2.84
C ASP A 126 -3.62 36.29 1.86
N THR A 127 -3.40 35.12 1.24
CA THR A 127 -2.30 34.93 0.27
C THR A 127 -2.78 34.93 -1.19
N SER A 128 -4.05 35.25 -1.46
CA SER A 128 -4.64 35.16 -2.81
C SER A 128 -3.96 36.05 -3.86
N SER A 129 -3.33 37.15 -3.41
CA SER A 129 -2.54 38.07 -4.25
C SER A 129 -1.05 37.68 -4.36
N VAL A 130 -0.57 36.71 -3.58
CA VAL A 130 0.85 36.36 -3.52
C VAL A 130 1.24 35.58 -4.77
N THR A 131 2.35 36.00 -5.40
CA THR A 131 2.88 35.37 -6.62
C THR A 131 4.23 34.71 -6.39
N ASN A 132 4.94 35.09 -5.32
CA ASN A 132 6.29 34.63 -4.98
C ASN A 132 6.40 34.27 -3.49
N MET A 133 6.61 32.98 -3.22
CA MET A 133 6.87 32.40 -1.90
C MET A 133 8.23 31.68 -1.85
N TYR A 134 9.19 32.11 -2.68
CA TYR A 134 10.53 31.54 -2.70
C TYR A 134 11.12 31.54 -1.29
N GLY A 135 11.43 30.37 -0.73
CA GLY A 135 12.16 30.23 0.52
C GLY A 135 11.54 30.94 1.73
N THR A 136 10.22 31.15 1.78
CA THR A 136 9.56 31.91 2.86
C THR A 136 9.97 31.42 4.26
N PHE A 137 10.07 30.10 4.46
CA PHE A 137 10.43 29.48 5.74
C PHE A 137 11.75 28.69 5.67
N VAL A 138 12.63 28.96 4.68
CA VAL A 138 13.88 28.19 4.53
C VAL A 138 14.74 28.26 5.80
N ASN A 139 15.20 27.10 6.28
CA ASN A 139 16.00 26.91 7.49
C ASN A 139 15.37 27.51 8.77
N CYS A 140 14.04 27.51 8.91
CA CYS A 140 13.39 27.71 10.22
C CYS A 140 13.52 26.41 11.04
N THR A 141 14.74 26.15 11.52
CA THR A 141 15.13 24.83 12.07
C THR A 141 14.46 24.46 13.39
N SER A 142 13.85 25.43 14.07
CA SER A 142 13.13 25.23 15.34
C SER A 142 11.61 25.32 15.19
N LEU A 143 11.08 25.52 13.97
CA LEU A 143 9.64 25.67 13.74
C LEU A 143 8.95 24.30 13.88
N GLU A 144 8.20 24.12 14.98
CA GLU A 144 7.58 22.85 15.35
C GLU A 144 6.21 22.67 14.68
N GLU A 145 5.43 23.74 14.60
CA GLU A 145 4.08 23.75 14.03
C GLU A 145 3.88 24.98 13.12
N LEU A 146 3.19 24.77 12.00
CA LEU A 146 2.77 25.82 11.10
C LEU A 146 1.48 25.40 10.39
N ASP A 147 0.39 26.11 10.66
CA ASP A 147 -0.87 25.92 9.94
C ASP A 147 -0.88 26.81 8.68
N VAL A 148 -0.84 26.18 7.51
CA VAL A 148 -0.92 26.85 6.20
C VAL A 148 -2.22 26.50 5.44
N SER A 149 -3.21 25.93 6.14
CA SER A 149 -4.46 25.49 5.52
C SER A 149 -5.29 26.66 4.95
N ASN A 150 -5.08 27.88 5.43
CA ASN A 150 -5.72 29.10 4.90
C ASN A 150 -5.03 29.67 3.65
N PHE A 151 -3.86 29.14 3.25
CA PHE A 151 -3.13 29.73 2.13
C PHE A 151 -3.80 29.40 0.80
N ASP A 152 -4.15 30.44 0.05
CA ASP A 152 -4.46 30.37 -1.39
C ASP A 152 -3.15 30.47 -2.19
N ILE A 153 -2.79 29.38 -2.87
CA ILE A 153 -1.56 29.22 -3.66
C ILE A 153 -1.83 29.35 -5.16
N SER A 154 -3.09 29.55 -5.58
CA SER A 154 -3.49 29.51 -7.00
C SER A 154 -2.79 30.55 -7.88
N SER A 155 -2.38 31.68 -7.30
CA SER A 155 -1.62 32.75 -7.95
C SER A 155 -0.09 32.59 -7.87
N VAL A 156 0.41 31.67 -7.05
CA VAL A 156 1.84 31.51 -6.78
C VAL A 156 2.51 30.81 -7.95
N THR A 157 3.60 31.40 -8.44
CA THR A 157 4.39 30.87 -9.57
C THR A 157 5.75 30.32 -9.14
N GLU A 158 6.25 30.77 -7.98
CA GLU A 158 7.56 30.44 -7.44
C GLU A 158 7.46 30.07 -5.95
N MET A 159 7.84 28.83 -5.63
CA MET A 159 7.79 28.24 -4.28
C MET A 159 9.06 27.43 -3.95
N THR A 160 10.13 27.60 -4.73
CA THR A 160 11.41 26.93 -4.53
C THR A 160 11.91 27.14 -3.09
N SER A 161 12.39 26.08 -2.46
CA SER A 161 12.89 26.08 -1.08
C SER A 161 11.92 26.49 0.03
N MET A 162 10.60 26.61 -0.21
CA MET A 162 9.66 27.22 0.74
C MET A 162 9.79 26.69 2.18
N PHE A 163 9.91 25.37 2.37
CA PHE A 163 10.07 24.71 3.67
C PHE A 163 11.42 24.02 3.86
N ARG A 164 12.39 24.26 2.96
CA ARG A 164 13.70 23.61 2.99
C ARG A 164 14.35 23.77 4.36
N GLY A 165 14.70 22.69 5.04
CA GLY A 165 15.41 22.71 6.31
C GLY A 165 14.55 23.06 7.52
N CYS A 166 13.22 23.01 7.42
CA CYS A 166 12.33 23.00 8.59
C CYS A 166 12.44 21.62 9.28
N SER A 167 13.57 21.39 9.94
CA SER A 167 14.01 20.06 10.35
C SER A 167 13.17 19.42 11.45
N VAL A 168 12.50 20.22 12.27
CA VAL A 168 11.68 19.74 13.40
C VAL A 168 10.17 19.77 13.11
N LEU A 169 9.75 20.30 11.96
CA LEU A 169 8.35 20.33 11.55
C LEU A 169 7.84 18.90 11.32
N GLU A 170 6.92 18.45 12.17
CA GLU A 170 6.41 17.06 12.15
C GLU A 170 5.24 16.88 11.18
N LYS A 171 4.43 17.92 10.99
CA LYS A 171 3.21 17.91 10.18
C LYS A 171 3.09 19.19 9.39
N LEU A 172 2.55 19.06 8.19
CA LEU A 172 2.27 20.18 7.32
C LEU A 172 1.11 19.81 6.40
N ASP A 173 0.00 20.52 6.52
CA ASP A 173 -1.16 20.33 5.65
C ASP A 173 -1.06 21.23 4.43
N VAL A 174 -0.74 20.63 3.27
CA VAL A 174 -0.74 21.28 1.95
C VAL A 174 -1.82 20.69 1.03
N SER A 175 -2.74 19.92 1.61
CA SER A 175 -3.70 19.12 0.84
C SER A 175 -4.66 20.00 0.03
N ASN A 176 -4.86 21.27 0.36
CA ASN A 176 -5.76 22.17 -0.36
C ASN A 176 -5.09 23.02 -1.46
N TRP A 177 -3.78 22.86 -1.70
CA TRP A 177 -3.04 23.76 -2.58
C TRP A 177 -3.30 23.48 -4.06
N ASP A 178 -3.77 24.49 -4.79
CA ASP A 178 -3.77 24.53 -6.26
C ASP A 178 -2.39 25.01 -6.75
N THR A 179 -1.56 24.07 -7.20
CA THR A 179 -0.21 24.37 -7.69
C THR A 179 -0.12 24.52 -9.22
N SER A 180 -1.25 24.65 -9.93
CA SER A 180 -1.29 24.65 -11.41
C SER A 180 -0.47 25.78 -12.06
N SER A 181 -0.28 26.89 -11.35
CA SER A 181 0.53 28.05 -11.75
C SER A 181 2.03 27.90 -11.46
N VAL A 182 2.44 26.92 -10.66
CA VAL A 182 3.82 26.75 -10.20
C VAL A 182 4.69 26.14 -11.29
N THR A 183 5.87 26.72 -11.52
CA THR A 183 6.81 26.26 -12.55
C THR A 183 8.07 25.59 -12.03
N ASN A 184 8.39 25.77 -10.73
CA ASN A 184 9.58 25.25 -10.08
C ASN A 184 9.29 24.82 -8.63
N MET A 185 9.60 23.56 -8.31
CA MET A 185 9.42 22.96 -6.98
C MET A 185 10.75 22.44 -6.40
N GLN A 186 11.88 23.00 -6.87
CA GLN A 186 13.19 22.60 -6.37
C GLN A 186 13.29 22.74 -4.86
N VAL A 187 13.91 21.73 -4.24
CA VAL A 187 14.26 21.66 -2.81
C VAL A 187 13.13 22.02 -1.83
N MET A 188 11.87 22.02 -2.25
CA MET A 188 10.76 22.61 -1.50
C MET A 188 10.63 22.06 -0.06
N PHE A 189 10.77 20.75 0.10
CA PHE A 189 10.74 20.05 1.39
C PHE A 189 12.10 19.45 1.78
N GLN A 190 13.19 19.84 1.10
CA GLN A 190 14.50 19.24 1.34
C GLN A 190 14.92 19.38 2.81
N ASN A 191 15.36 18.29 3.45
CA ASN A 191 15.74 18.22 4.85
C ASN A 191 14.63 18.58 5.86
N CYS A 192 13.35 18.37 5.52
CA CYS A 192 12.27 18.31 6.52
C CYS A 192 12.37 16.95 7.25
N THR A 193 13.37 16.82 8.12
CA THR A 193 13.79 15.52 8.66
C THR A 193 12.79 14.86 9.58
N SER A 194 11.87 15.63 10.20
CA SER A 194 10.86 15.12 11.14
C SER A 194 9.48 14.90 10.51
N LEU A 195 9.29 15.31 9.24
CA LEU A 195 8.02 15.14 8.53
C LEU A 195 7.77 13.65 8.25
N GLU A 196 6.74 13.07 8.87
CA GLU A 196 6.44 11.63 8.77
C GLU A 196 5.50 11.29 7.61
N GLU A 197 4.58 12.20 7.29
CA GLU A 197 3.52 12.08 6.30
C GLU A 197 3.37 13.42 5.57
N LEU A 198 3.04 13.38 4.29
CA LEU A 198 2.80 14.57 3.48
C LEU A 198 1.81 14.23 2.37
N ASP A 199 0.65 14.86 2.41
CA ASP A 199 -0.36 14.73 1.37
C ASP A 199 -0.13 15.77 0.27
N VAL A 200 0.22 15.30 -0.93
CA VAL A 200 0.42 16.12 -2.14
C VAL A 200 -0.57 15.75 -3.25
N SER A 201 -1.70 15.12 -2.91
CA SER A 201 -2.64 14.58 -3.91
C SER A 201 -3.28 15.64 -4.80
N ASN A 202 -3.38 16.89 -4.33
CA ASN A 202 -3.96 18.01 -5.07
C ASN A 202 -2.93 18.84 -5.86
N PHE A 203 -1.64 18.49 -5.79
CA PHE A 203 -0.63 19.20 -6.57
C PHE A 203 -0.84 18.93 -8.07
N ASP A 204 -1.09 19.99 -8.84
CA ASP A 204 -0.94 19.97 -10.29
C ASP A 204 0.49 20.34 -10.65
N THR A 205 1.24 19.37 -11.17
CA THR A 205 2.64 19.55 -11.57
C THR A 205 2.84 19.67 -13.09
N SER A 206 1.76 19.80 -13.87
CA SER A 206 1.82 19.79 -15.34
C SER A 206 2.66 20.94 -15.94
N SER A 207 2.75 22.06 -15.22
CA SER A 207 3.55 23.25 -15.55
C SER A 207 4.98 23.21 -14.99
N VAL A 208 5.31 22.24 -14.12
CA VAL A 208 6.59 22.21 -13.41
C VAL A 208 7.72 21.72 -14.33
N THR A 209 8.84 22.43 -14.31
CA THR A 209 10.02 22.12 -15.14
C THR A 209 11.17 21.50 -14.35
N SER A 210 11.14 21.60 -13.02
CA SER A 210 12.20 21.12 -12.13
C SER A 210 11.67 20.75 -10.74
N MET A 211 12.09 19.57 -10.26
CA MET A 211 11.77 19.00 -8.94
C MET A 211 13.04 18.49 -8.23
N ALA A 212 14.22 19.00 -8.62
CA ALA A 212 15.48 18.54 -8.05
C ALA A 212 15.48 18.70 -6.51
N HIS A 213 15.89 17.65 -5.81
CA HIS A 213 15.91 17.56 -4.34
C HIS A 213 14.58 17.84 -3.62
N MET A 214 13.41 17.82 -4.30
CA MET A 214 12.13 18.26 -3.70
C MET A 214 11.85 17.64 -2.33
N PHE A 215 12.13 16.34 -2.15
CA PHE A 215 11.96 15.60 -0.89
C PHE A 215 13.30 15.10 -0.32
N GLY A 216 14.43 15.55 -0.86
CA GLY A 216 15.74 15.03 -0.48
C GLY A 216 16.03 15.25 1.01
N GLY A 217 16.38 14.22 1.75
CA GLY A 217 16.67 14.28 3.18
C GLY A 217 15.43 14.30 4.08
N CYS A 218 14.23 14.04 3.56
CA CYS A 218 13.05 13.76 4.38
C CYS A 218 13.19 12.38 5.04
N THR A 219 14.00 12.30 6.10
CA THR A 219 14.44 11.03 6.70
C THR A 219 13.34 10.28 7.44
N SER A 220 12.26 10.93 7.84
CA SER A 220 11.14 10.33 8.59
C SER A 220 9.93 9.97 7.73
N LEU A 221 9.89 10.41 6.47
CA LEU A 221 8.78 10.15 5.55
C LEU A 221 8.70 8.65 5.23
N LYS A 222 7.59 8.01 5.58
CA LYS A 222 7.43 6.53 5.50
C LYS A 222 6.80 6.08 4.19
N GLU A 223 5.89 6.88 3.66
CA GLU A 223 5.15 6.64 2.42
C GLU A 223 5.00 7.95 1.68
N LEU A 224 5.05 7.90 0.36
CA LEU A 224 4.82 9.07 -0.48
C LEU A 224 4.07 8.65 -1.74
N ASP A 225 2.83 9.10 -1.83
CA ASP A 225 2.04 9.00 -3.04
C ASP A 225 2.21 10.28 -3.86
N VAL A 226 2.87 10.15 -5.01
CA VAL A 226 3.00 11.19 -6.04
C VAL A 226 2.45 10.68 -7.37
N SER A 227 1.51 9.73 -7.33
CA SER A 227 0.87 9.16 -8.51
C SER A 227 0.19 10.24 -9.37
N ASN A 228 -0.31 11.32 -8.76
CA ASN A 228 -0.91 12.47 -9.44
C ASN A 228 0.09 13.35 -10.20
N PHE A 229 1.40 13.25 -9.93
CA PHE A 229 2.38 14.15 -10.53
C PHE A 229 2.53 13.88 -12.03
N ASN A 230 2.18 14.87 -12.84
CA ASN A 230 2.52 14.90 -14.26
C ASN A 230 3.93 15.46 -14.43
N THR A 231 4.88 14.59 -14.77
CA THR A 231 6.30 14.98 -14.94
C THR A 231 6.73 15.12 -16.40
N GLY A 232 5.79 15.11 -17.36
CA GLY A 232 6.09 15.19 -18.79
C GLY A 232 6.88 16.44 -19.21
N SER A 233 6.71 17.54 -18.48
CA SER A 233 7.43 18.81 -18.68
C SER A 233 8.72 18.92 -17.85
N VAL A 234 8.94 18.01 -16.88
CA VAL A 234 10.04 18.10 -15.92
C VAL A 234 11.36 17.69 -16.57
N THR A 235 12.34 18.59 -16.53
CA THR A 235 13.66 18.35 -17.10
C THR A 235 14.68 17.89 -16.07
N ASN A 236 14.43 18.13 -14.78
CA ASN A 236 15.38 17.81 -13.71
C ASN A 236 14.66 17.26 -12.45
N MET A 237 14.94 15.99 -12.14
CA MET A 237 14.54 15.31 -10.90
C MET A 237 15.76 14.76 -10.14
N ALA A 238 16.94 15.34 -10.34
CA ALA A 238 18.14 14.93 -9.63
C ALA A 238 17.92 14.94 -8.11
N TYR A 239 18.33 13.88 -7.43
CA TYR A 239 18.28 13.74 -5.97
C TYR A 239 16.89 13.91 -5.34
N MET A 240 15.80 13.76 -6.11
CA MET A 240 14.43 14.08 -5.65
C MET A 240 14.04 13.36 -4.34
N PHE A 241 14.44 12.10 -4.18
CA PHE A 241 14.20 11.27 -2.99
C PHE A 241 15.49 10.88 -2.27
N GLN A 242 16.58 11.63 -2.51
CA GLN A 242 17.89 11.30 -1.94
C GLN A 242 17.80 11.27 -0.42
N ASN A 243 18.34 10.23 0.23
CA ASN A 243 18.36 10.07 1.67
C ASN A 243 16.99 10.09 2.38
N CYS A 244 15.90 9.76 1.68
CA CYS A 244 14.62 9.42 2.33
C CYS A 244 14.72 8.03 2.98
N THR A 245 15.48 7.94 4.08
CA THR A 245 15.92 6.65 4.65
C THR A 245 14.79 5.82 5.28
N ALA A 246 13.68 6.43 5.70
CA ALA A 246 12.50 5.72 6.22
C ALA A 246 11.46 5.36 5.15
N LEU A 247 11.61 5.84 3.91
CA LEU A 247 10.61 5.67 2.85
C LEU A 247 10.50 4.18 2.45
N LYS A 248 9.32 3.59 2.65
CA LYS A 248 9.01 2.17 2.39
C LYS A 248 8.22 1.96 1.10
N SER A 249 7.32 2.89 0.78
CA SER A 249 6.41 2.82 -0.37
C SER A 249 6.48 4.14 -1.15
N LEU A 250 6.57 4.03 -2.47
CA LEU A 250 6.63 5.17 -3.38
C LEU A 250 5.84 4.88 -4.65
N TYR A 251 4.97 5.81 -5.04
CA TYR A 251 4.07 5.69 -6.19
C TYR A 251 4.40 6.75 -7.24
N LEU A 252 4.83 6.31 -8.43
CA LEU A 252 5.38 7.13 -9.53
C LEU A 252 4.62 6.90 -10.84
N ASP A 253 3.30 6.75 -10.76
CA ASP A 253 2.39 6.24 -11.80
C ASP A 253 2.47 7.02 -13.13
N ASN A 254 2.67 8.34 -13.04
CA ASN A 254 2.70 9.26 -14.17
C ASN A 254 4.10 9.86 -14.44
N PHE A 255 5.16 9.18 -13.97
CA PHE A 255 6.53 9.66 -14.12
C PHE A 255 7.07 9.43 -15.55
N THR A 256 7.83 10.40 -16.07
CA THR A 256 8.56 10.33 -17.34
C THR A 256 10.04 10.58 -17.09
N THR A 257 10.90 9.90 -17.86
CA THR A 257 12.36 10.08 -17.75
C THR A 257 12.76 11.54 -18.04
N PRO A 258 13.34 12.26 -17.09
CA PRO A 258 13.74 13.65 -17.30
C PRO A 258 15.11 13.70 -17.98
N LYS A 259 15.55 14.91 -18.36
CA LYS A 259 16.92 15.12 -18.87
C LYS A 259 17.99 14.85 -17.80
N THR A 260 17.69 15.10 -16.53
CA THR A 260 18.61 14.86 -15.42
C THR A 260 17.86 14.19 -14.26
N MET A 261 18.36 13.03 -13.84
CA MET A 261 17.80 12.24 -12.73
C MET A 261 18.89 11.69 -11.80
N THR A 262 20.05 12.35 -11.78
CA THR A 262 21.22 11.91 -11.02
C THR A 262 20.87 11.59 -9.57
N ASP A 263 21.21 10.38 -9.11
CA ASP A 263 21.07 9.95 -7.72
C ASP A 263 19.64 10.15 -7.13
N MET A 264 18.61 10.08 -7.98
CA MET A 264 17.21 10.32 -7.59
C MET A 264 16.76 9.45 -6.41
N PHE A 265 17.22 8.20 -6.35
CA PHE A 265 16.87 7.23 -5.30
C PHE A 265 18.01 6.94 -4.30
N THR A 266 19.15 7.63 -4.40
CA THR A 266 20.33 7.35 -3.56
C THR A 266 19.99 7.51 -2.08
N GLY A 267 20.22 6.47 -1.28
CA GLY A 267 19.95 6.51 0.17
C GLY A 267 18.51 6.16 0.59
N THR A 268 17.64 5.74 -0.33
CA THR A 268 16.29 5.20 -0.03
C THR A 268 16.37 3.75 0.52
N THR A 269 17.13 3.54 1.60
CA THR A 269 17.53 2.20 2.07
C THR A 269 16.38 1.31 2.54
N SER A 270 15.30 1.92 3.05
CA SER A 270 14.10 1.21 3.54
C SER A 270 13.05 0.93 2.47
N LEU A 271 13.26 1.35 1.22
CA LEU A 271 12.26 1.18 0.16
C LEU A 271 12.00 -0.32 -0.05
N THR A 272 10.73 -0.71 0.06
CA THR A 272 10.26 -2.10 -0.09
C THR A 272 9.22 -2.26 -1.19
N TYR A 273 8.55 -1.17 -1.55
CA TYR A 273 7.56 -1.12 -2.60
C TYR A 273 7.79 0.10 -3.49
N LEU A 274 7.72 -0.11 -4.79
CA LEU A 274 7.92 0.93 -5.79
C LEU A 274 6.95 0.67 -6.95
N PHE A 275 5.96 1.53 -7.14
CA PHE A 275 5.04 1.48 -8.27
C PHE A 275 5.44 2.54 -9.28
N VAL A 276 5.70 2.16 -10.54
CA VAL A 276 6.35 3.07 -11.50
C VAL A 276 5.74 3.00 -12.88
N SER A 277 5.50 4.18 -13.45
CA SER A 277 5.27 4.39 -14.87
C SER A 277 6.30 3.70 -15.77
N HIS A 278 5.83 3.06 -16.83
CA HIS A 278 6.69 2.54 -17.91
C HIS A 278 7.45 3.64 -18.69
N ASN A 279 7.14 4.92 -18.47
CA ASN A 279 7.83 6.07 -19.08
C ASN A 279 9.08 6.52 -18.29
N LEU A 280 9.27 6.04 -17.04
CA LEU A 280 10.48 6.26 -16.25
C LEU A 280 11.49 5.14 -16.52
N ARG A 281 12.38 5.35 -17.50
CA ARG A 281 13.24 4.32 -18.07
C ARG A 281 14.47 3.98 -17.25
N ALA A 282 14.67 4.55 -16.06
CA ALA A 282 15.82 4.27 -15.20
C ALA A 282 15.53 4.54 -13.71
N PHE A 283 16.29 3.90 -12.82
CA PHE A 283 16.21 4.08 -11.36
C PHE A 283 17.56 4.53 -10.77
N ASP A 284 18.06 5.70 -11.19
CA ASP A 284 19.40 6.15 -10.80
C ASP A 284 19.54 6.34 -9.28
N GLY A 285 20.63 5.80 -8.73
CA GLY A 285 20.86 5.76 -7.28
C GLY A 285 20.11 4.67 -6.51
N LEU A 286 19.23 3.88 -7.17
CA LEU A 286 18.51 2.80 -6.49
C LEU A 286 19.49 1.71 -6.04
N ALA A 287 19.36 1.26 -4.79
CA ALA A 287 20.24 0.24 -4.23
C ALA A 287 20.18 -1.06 -5.05
N ASN A 288 21.34 -1.69 -5.27
CA ASN A 288 21.44 -2.97 -5.96
C ASN A 288 20.96 -4.12 -5.05
N THR A 289 19.64 -4.31 -5.02
CA THR A 289 18.98 -5.39 -4.27
C THR A 289 18.12 -6.24 -5.19
N SER A 290 17.62 -7.36 -4.67
CA SER A 290 16.64 -8.18 -5.38
C SER A 290 15.24 -7.55 -5.28
N TRP A 291 14.49 -7.65 -6.37
CA TRP A 291 13.11 -7.20 -6.51
C TRP A 291 12.31 -8.26 -7.28
N TYR A 292 10.99 -8.18 -7.26
CA TYR A 292 10.14 -8.93 -8.16
C TYR A 292 8.96 -8.08 -8.61
N ASP A 293 8.49 -8.35 -9.83
CA ASP A 293 7.22 -7.82 -10.34
C ASP A 293 6.06 -8.46 -9.56
N GLU A 294 5.22 -7.66 -8.92
CA GLU A 294 4.12 -8.18 -8.10
C GLU A 294 2.96 -8.77 -8.90
N LYS A 295 2.79 -8.35 -10.16
CA LYS A 295 1.73 -8.83 -11.06
C LYS A 295 2.13 -10.12 -11.75
N ASN A 296 3.36 -10.16 -12.28
CA ASN A 296 3.84 -11.28 -13.10
C ASN A 296 4.75 -12.25 -12.34
N TRP A 297 5.09 -11.97 -11.08
CA TRP A 297 5.99 -12.77 -10.25
C TRP A 297 7.33 -13.09 -10.93
N VAL A 298 7.93 -12.08 -11.58
CA VAL A 298 9.24 -12.21 -12.22
C VAL A 298 10.33 -11.79 -11.24
N GLN A 299 11.23 -12.71 -10.88
CA GLN A 299 12.34 -12.43 -9.97
C GLN A 299 13.46 -11.65 -10.68
N LEU A 300 13.92 -10.58 -10.04
CA LEU A 300 14.95 -9.66 -10.53
C LEU A 300 16.03 -9.56 -9.45
N SER A 301 17.07 -10.38 -9.54
CA SER A 301 18.04 -10.57 -8.47
C SER A 301 18.98 -9.38 -8.23
N ASN A 302 19.05 -8.44 -9.17
CA ASN A 302 19.89 -7.25 -9.11
C ASN A 302 19.31 -6.09 -9.92
N TYR A 303 19.88 -4.91 -9.73
CA TYR A 303 19.50 -3.67 -10.42
C TYR A 303 19.49 -3.81 -11.95
N ALA A 304 20.51 -4.45 -12.56
CA ALA A 304 20.59 -4.55 -14.01
C ALA A 304 19.43 -5.38 -14.60
N GLN A 305 18.99 -6.42 -13.90
CA GLN A 305 17.82 -7.21 -14.29
C GLN A 305 16.53 -6.39 -14.15
N LEU A 306 16.34 -5.71 -13.02
CA LEU A 306 15.18 -4.82 -12.80
C LEU A 306 15.08 -3.76 -13.89
N GLN A 307 16.20 -3.10 -14.17
CA GLN A 307 16.34 -2.07 -15.18
C GLN A 307 15.97 -2.57 -16.58
N THR A 308 16.50 -3.72 -16.98
CA THR A 308 16.22 -4.32 -18.30
C THR A 308 14.77 -4.76 -18.42
N TYR A 309 14.22 -5.37 -17.37
CA TYR A 309 12.83 -5.85 -17.33
C TYR A 309 11.83 -4.69 -17.38
N HIS A 310 12.08 -3.63 -16.61
CA HIS A 310 11.20 -2.46 -16.56
C HIS A 310 11.12 -1.73 -17.91
N GLN A 311 12.25 -1.63 -18.64
CA GLN A 311 12.29 -1.00 -19.96
C GLN A 311 11.41 -1.71 -21.01
N GLN A 312 11.00 -2.96 -20.77
CA GLN A 312 10.13 -3.72 -21.66
C GLN A 312 8.64 -3.59 -21.31
N GLN A 313 8.30 -2.98 -20.18
CA GLN A 313 6.91 -2.82 -19.75
C GLN A 313 6.18 -1.78 -20.60
N SER A 314 4.89 -2.00 -20.81
CA SER A 314 3.98 -1.10 -21.52
C SER A 314 2.96 -0.42 -20.62
N GLU A 315 2.91 -0.80 -19.34
CA GLU A 315 1.98 -0.30 -18.33
C GLU A 315 2.74 -0.02 -17.04
N PRO A 316 2.24 0.84 -16.14
CA PRO A 316 2.80 1.00 -14.81
C PRO A 316 2.94 -0.35 -14.09
N THR A 317 4.05 -0.54 -13.39
CA THR A 317 4.42 -1.83 -12.77
C THR A 317 4.81 -1.63 -11.31
N GLY A 318 4.27 -2.47 -10.44
CA GLY A 318 4.63 -2.54 -9.03
C GLY A 318 5.76 -3.54 -8.78
N TYR A 319 6.81 -3.09 -8.11
CA TYR A 319 7.94 -3.90 -7.71
C TYR A 319 7.99 -4.02 -6.18
N ARG A 320 8.20 -5.25 -5.70
CA ARG A 320 8.41 -5.54 -4.29
C ARG A 320 9.85 -5.99 -4.07
N LYS A 321 10.49 -5.44 -3.04
CA LYS A 321 11.89 -5.78 -2.70
C LYS A 321 11.96 -7.14 -2.05
N GLY A 322 12.98 -7.90 -2.42
CA GLY A 322 13.27 -9.24 -1.90
C GLY A 322 12.97 -10.34 -2.92
N THR A 323 12.54 -11.47 -2.40
CA THR A 323 12.22 -12.68 -3.17
C THR A 323 10.84 -13.18 -2.81
N PHE A 324 10.11 -13.71 -3.77
CA PHE A 324 8.89 -14.47 -3.51
C PHE A 324 9.20 -15.97 -3.41
N LEU A 325 8.27 -16.71 -2.83
CA LEU A 325 8.31 -18.16 -2.75
C LEU A 325 7.36 -18.73 -3.79
N SER A 326 7.70 -19.90 -4.34
CA SER A 326 6.88 -20.59 -5.35
C SER A 326 6.60 -22.03 -4.94
N LEU A 327 5.34 -22.44 -5.00
CA LEU A 327 4.88 -23.79 -4.76
C LEU A 327 4.37 -24.38 -6.07
N THR A 328 5.05 -25.40 -6.60
CA THR A 328 4.64 -26.11 -7.81
C THR A 328 3.94 -27.41 -7.46
N MET A 329 2.78 -27.69 -8.04
CA MET A 329 1.93 -28.84 -7.72
C MET A 329 1.91 -29.82 -8.91
N ASP A 330 2.64 -30.93 -8.78
CA ASP A 330 2.70 -32.01 -9.77
C ASP A 330 1.60 -33.04 -9.48
N ALA A 331 0.52 -33.01 -10.26
CA ALA A 331 -0.62 -33.90 -10.10
C ALA A 331 -0.29 -35.39 -10.36
N MET A 332 0.93 -35.76 -10.79
CA MET A 332 1.37 -37.16 -10.92
C MET A 332 0.38 -38.02 -11.73
N GLY A 333 -0.08 -37.47 -12.86
CA GLY A 333 -1.05 -38.10 -13.78
C GLY A 333 -2.52 -37.94 -13.39
N GLY A 334 -2.84 -37.04 -12.45
CA GLY A 334 -4.18 -36.46 -12.30
C GLY A 334 -4.32 -35.15 -13.08
N GLU A 335 -5.53 -34.61 -13.08
CA GLU A 335 -5.94 -33.38 -13.77
C GLU A 335 -6.50 -32.36 -12.77
N PHE A 336 -6.27 -31.08 -13.03
CA PHE A 336 -6.86 -29.97 -12.30
C PHE A 336 -8.07 -29.44 -13.08
N GLU A 337 -9.12 -28.99 -12.39
CA GLU A 337 -10.32 -28.46 -13.06
C GLU A 337 -10.00 -27.20 -13.91
N ASP A 338 -9.09 -26.32 -13.45
CA ASP A 338 -8.59 -25.18 -14.23
C ASP A 338 -7.07 -25.28 -14.46
N ALA A 339 -6.67 -25.59 -15.70
CA ALA A 339 -5.34 -26.09 -16.01
C ALA A 339 -4.16 -25.08 -16.03
N GLU A 340 -4.43 -23.76 -16.08
CA GLU A 340 -3.37 -22.74 -16.25
C GLU A 340 -2.95 -22.04 -14.95
N GLU A 341 -3.87 -21.73 -14.03
CA GLU A 341 -3.57 -20.96 -12.81
C GLU A 341 -3.29 -21.83 -11.57
N GLN A 342 -3.66 -23.11 -11.60
CA GLN A 342 -3.68 -23.94 -10.38
C GLN A 342 -2.41 -24.76 -10.11
N LYS A 343 -1.44 -24.75 -11.02
CA LYS A 343 -0.21 -25.59 -10.89
C LYS A 343 0.91 -24.92 -10.12
N VAL A 344 0.92 -23.59 -10.06
CA VAL A 344 1.98 -22.82 -9.42
C VAL A 344 1.35 -21.71 -8.60
N GLN A 345 1.67 -21.67 -7.32
CA GLN A 345 1.32 -20.56 -6.45
C GLN A 345 2.57 -19.76 -6.13
N ASN A 346 2.46 -18.44 -6.11
CA ASN A 346 3.52 -17.56 -5.65
C ASN A 346 3.01 -16.74 -4.46
N LYS A 347 3.81 -16.67 -3.41
CA LYS A 347 3.46 -16.02 -2.14
C LYS A 347 4.68 -15.31 -1.57
N VAL A 348 4.46 -14.34 -0.69
CA VAL A 348 5.53 -13.80 0.16
C VAL A 348 5.72 -14.68 1.39
N SER A 349 6.93 -14.64 1.97
CA SER A 349 7.18 -15.44 3.17
C SER A 349 6.23 -15.04 4.31
N GLY A 350 5.60 -16.03 4.94
CA GLY A 350 4.62 -15.85 6.01
C GLY A 350 3.15 -15.99 5.58
N GLU A 351 2.84 -15.91 4.29
CA GLU A 351 1.51 -16.22 3.76
C GLU A 351 1.24 -17.73 3.73
N TYR A 352 -0.03 -18.13 3.64
CA TYR A 352 -0.42 -19.53 3.56
C TYR A 352 -0.63 -19.97 2.10
N TRP A 353 -0.27 -21.22 1.82
CA TRP A 353 -0.55 -21.86 0.54
C TRP A 353 -2.00 -22.31 0.49
N ASP A 354 -2.60 -22.23 -0.69
CA ASP A 354 -3.95 -22.70 -0.94
C ASP A 354 -3.90 -24.20 -1.30
N GLU A 355 -4.68 -25.06 -0.64
CA GLU A 355 -4.73 -26.48 -1.01
C GLU A 355 -5.64 -26.67 -2.23
N ILE A 356 -5.04 -27.12 -3.33
CA ILE A 356 -5.75 -27.44 -4.57
C ILE A 356 -5.78 -28.95 -4.72
N VAL A 357 -6.97 -29.54 -4.87
CA VAL A 357 -7.18 -30.99 -4.95
C VAL A 357 -7.40 -31.39 -6.42
N PRO A 358 -6.46 -32.12 -7.05
CA PRO A 358 -6.65 -32.64 -8.41
C PRO A 358 -7.59 -33.85 -8.40
N VAL A 359 -8.02 -34.28 -9.58
CA VAL A 359 -8.82 -35.50 -9.79
C VAL A 359 -8.07 -36.49 -10.68
N LYS A 360 -8.29 -37.78 -10.48
CA LYS A 360 -7.73 -38.84 -11.34
C LYS A 360 -8.71 -39.99 -11.44
N GLU A 361 -9.06 -40.36 -12.66
CA GLU A 361 -10.02 -41.44 -12.91
C GLU A 361 -9.57 -42.74 -12.24
N GLY A 362 -10.50 -43.41 -11.56
CA GLY A 362 -10.24 -44.68 -10.88
C GLY A 362 -9.27 -44.60 -9.69
N HIS A 363 -8.99 -43.41 -9.15
CA HIS A 363 -8.16 -43.24 -7.94
C HIS A 363 -8.81 -42.24 -6.96
N TYR A 364 -8.46 -42.31 -5.68
CA TYR A 364 -8.69 -41.23 -4.72
C TYR A 364 -7.39 -40.51 -4.38
N PHE A 365 -7.52 -39.22 -4.07
CA PHE A 365 -6.40 -38.36 -3.69
C PHE A 365 -6.09 -38.49 -2.20
N ASP A 366 -4.90 -39.00 -1.86
CA ASP A 366 -4.47 -39.18 -0.45
C ASP A 366 -3.85 -37.91 0.16
N GLY A 367 -3.32 -37.03 -0.69
CA GLY A 367 -2.71 -35.77 -0.29
C GLY A 367 -1.47 -35.39 -1.10
N TRP A 368 -0.91 -34.24 -0.75
CA TRP A 368 0.31 -33.70 -1.30
C TRP A 368 1.55 -34.10 -0.50
N TYR A 369 2.63 -34.44 -1.19
CA TYR A 369 3.89 -34.86 -0.58
C TYR A 369 5.10 -34.11 -1.16
N LEU A 370 6.11 -33.86 -0.33
CA LEU A 370 7.35 -33.16 -0.75
C LEU A 370 8.29 -34.01 -1.59
N ASP A 371 8.04 -35.31 -1.67
CA ASP A 371 8.88 -36.27 -2.39
C ASP A 371 8.04 -37.31 -3.14
N ARG A 372 8.58 -37.80 -4.25
CA ARG A 372 7.92 -38.78 -5.12
C ARG A 372 7.79 -40.18 -4.51
N ASN A 373 8.46 -40.46 -3.39
CA ASN A 373 8.29 -41.71 -2.64
C ASN A 373 7.19 -41.59 -1.59
N PHE A 374 6.55 -40.42 -1.50
CA PHE A 374 5.45 -40.11 -0.59
C PHE A 374 5.79 -40.34 0.89
N THR A 375 7.01 -39.99 1.28
CA THR A 375 7.47 -40.15 2.67
C THR A 375 7.15 -38.96 3.56
N ASN A 376 7.10 -37.75 2.99
CA ASN A 376 6.86 -36.51 3.74
C ASN A 376 5.58 -35.82 3.23
N LYS A 377 4.49 -35.95 3.99
CA LYS A 377 3.22 -35.28 3.69
C LYS A 377 3.36 -33.77 3.93
N PHE A 378 2.87 -32.97 2.99
CA PHE A 378 2.87 -31.52 3.10
C PHE A 378 1.68 -31.02 3.93
N ASP A 379 1.89 -29.98 4.73
CA ASP A 379 0.90 -29.40 5.63
C ASP A 379 0.60 -27.95 5.24
N PHE A 380 -0.56 -27.73 4.62
CA PHE A 380 -1.02 -26.39 4.20
C PHE A 380 -1.40 -25.48 5.38
N SER A 381 -1.46 -26.01 6.61
CA SER A 381 -1.67 -25.17 7.81
C SER A 381 -0.41 -24.44 8.26
N LEU A 382 0.74 -24.70 7.62
CA LEU A 382 1.98 -23.99 7.86
C LEU A 382 2.20 -22.88 6.82
N PRO A 383 2.74 -21.72 7.23
CA PRO A 383 3.02 -20.63 6.30
C PRO A 383 4.16 -20.96 5.34
N ALA A 384 4.18 -20.28 4.20
CA ALA A 384 5.23 -20.33 3.20
C ALA A 384 6.57 -19.83 3.77
N THR A 385 7.52 -20.75 3.91
CA THR A 385 8.89 -20.45 4.33
C THR A 385 9.94 -20.77 3.27
N VAL A 386 9.61 -21.66 2.33
CA VAL A 386 10.49 -22.11 1.25
C VAL A 386 9.69 -22.41 -0.01
N SER A 387 10.32 -22.24 -1.17
CA SER A 387 9.79 -22.74 -2.44
C SER A 387 9.90 -24.27 -2.47
N ALA A 388 8.89 -24.95 -3.01
CA ALA A 388 8.84 -26.41 -3.05
C ALA A 388 8.06 -26.93 -4.27
N THR A 389 8.28 -28.21 -4.58
CA THR A 389 7.44 -28.97 -5.52
C THR A 389 6.71 -30.05 -4.73
N LEU A 390 5.38 -30.10 -4.85
CA LEU A 390 4.53 -31.12 -4.25
C LEU A 390 4.14 -32.15 -5.30
N TYR A 391 3.98 -33.40 -4.85
CA TYR A 391 3.60 -34.54 -5.67
C TYR A 391 2.32 -35.16 -5.12
N ALA A 392 1.31 -35.30 -5.98
CA ALA A 392 0.04 -35.92 -5.63
C ALA A 392 0.23 -37.43 -5.40
N LYS A 393 -0.22 -37.93 -4.25
CA LYS A 393 -0.32 -39.38 -4.01
C LYS A 393 -1.72 -39.87 -4.34
N TRP A 394 -1.76 -40.89 -5.19
CA TRP A 394 -2.96 -41.54 -5.64
C TRP A 394 -3.05 -42.95 -5.10
N VAL A 395 -4.26 -43.34 -4.70
CA VAL A 395 -4.56 -44.71 -4.30
C VAL A 395 -5.66 -45.23 -5.24
N GLU A 396 -5.42 -46.38 -5.87
CA GLU A 396 -6.36 -46.99 -6.82
C GLU A 396 -7.71 -47.27 -6.13
N ASN A 397 -8.79 -46.87 -6.80
CA ASN A 397 -10.14 -47.27 -6.45
C ASN A 397 -10.35 -48.71 -6.89
N TYR A 398 -10.67 -49.59 -5.96
CA TYR A 398 -11.06 -50.95 -6.29
C TYR A 398 -12.58 -51.02 -6.39
N THR A 399 -13.08 -51.43 -7.55
CA THR A 399 -14.50 -51.68 -7.75
C THR A 399 -14.80 -53.12 -7.33
N VAL A 400 -15.48 -53.32 -6.20
CA VAL A 400 -16.09 -54.62 -5.88
C VAL A 400 -17.54 -54.60 -6.32
N VAL A 401 -17.84 -55.35 -7.37
CA VAL A 401 -19.22 -55.60 -7.80
C VAL A 401 -19.80 -56.67 -6.87
N ILE A 402 -20.70 -56.27 -5.98
CA ILE A 402 -21.49 -57.20 -5.17
C ILE A 402 -22.82 -57.44 -5.91
N PRO A 403 -23.02 -58.61 -6.56
CA PRO A 403 -24.31 -58.92 -7.18
C PRO A 403 -25.37 -59.10 -6.09
N ALA A 404 -26.29 -58.14 -5.97
CA ALA A 404 -27.44 -58.23 -5.08
C ALA A 404 -28.66 -58.77 -5.84
N SER A 405 -29.31 -59.82 -5.32
CA SER A 405 -30.58 -60.33 -5.83
C SER A 405 -31.71 -59.92 -4.88
N ILE A 406 -32.61 -59.04 -5.32
CA ILE A 406 -33.73 -58.57 -4.50
C ILE A 406 -34.99 -59.32 -4.92
N SER A 407 -35.65 -59.97 -3.95
CA SER A 407 -36.97 -60.58 -4.14
C SER A 407 -37.91 -59.99 -3.09
N LEU A 408 -38.94 -59.29 -3.54
CA LEU A 408 -39.98 -58.73 -2.66
C LEU A 408 -40.84 -59.88 -2.11
N ASN A 409 -40.87 -60.04 -0.79
CA ASN A 409 -41.93 -60.79 -0.10
C ASN A 409 -42.69 -59.84 0.85
N GLU A 410 -43.86 -60.27 1.33
CA GLU A 410 -44.87 -59.44 2.03
C GLU A 410 -44.42 -58.81 3.37
N ALA A 411 -43.14 -58.90 3.74
CA ALA A 411 -42.62 -58.50 5.06
C ALA A 411 -41.70 -57.25 5.05
N THR A 412 -41.56 -56.52 3.93
CA THR A 412 -40.88 -55.20 3.88
C THR A 412 -39.42 -55.15 4.38
N GLU A 413 -38.73 -56.27 4.53
CA GLU A 413 -37.29 -56.29 4.86
C GLU A 413 -36.44 -56.65 3.63
N LEU A 414 -35.41 -55.84 3.37
CA LEU A 414 -34.54 -55.95 2.21
C LEU A 414 -33.12 -56.33 2.67
N LYS A 415 -32.76 -57.61 2.54
CA LYS A 415 -31.44 -58.14 2.93
C LYS A 415 -30.46 -58.03 1.76
N VAL A 416 -29.30 -57.40 1.96
CA VAL A 416 -28.20 -57.35 0.99
C VAL A 416 -27.09 -58.31 1.46
N GLU A 417 -26.79 -59.33 0.66
CA GLU A 417 -25.71 -60.28 0.93
C GLU A 417 -24.61 -60.12 -0.11
N GLY A 418 -23.35 -60.12 0.33
CA GLY A 418 -22.18 -60.01 -0.55
C GLY A 418 -21.16 -61.11 -0.34
N ILE A 419 -20.47 -61.50 -1.42
CA ILE A 419 -19.44 -62.54 -1.40
C ILE A 419 -18.09 -61.88 -1.75
N ASN A 420 -17.18 -61.76 -0.78
CA ASN A 420 -15.79 -61.36 -1.05
C ASN A 420 -15.03 -62.55 -1.64
N ARG A 421 -14.60 -62.44 -2.91
CA ARG A 421 -13.79 -63.46 -3.61
C ARG A 421 -12.31 -63.07 -3.75
N GLY A 422 -11.91 -61.94 -3.18
CA GLY A 422 -10.51 -61.48 -3.16
C GLY A 422 -9.73 -62.01 -1.96
N SER A 423 -8.41 -61.87 -1.99
CA SER A 423 -7.50 -62.31 -0.92
C SER A 423 -7.29 -61.27 0.19
N LYS A 424 -7.98 -60.13 0.14
CA LYS A 424 -7.84 -59.00 1.07
C LYS A 424 -9.19 -58.67 1.74
N THR A 425 -9.11 -58.03 2.91
CA THR A 425 -10.26 -57.52 3.68
C THR A 425 -10.96 -56.42 2.89
N LEU A 426 -12.28 -56.53 2.77
CA LEU A 426 -13.14 -55.53 2.15
C LEU A 426 -13.73 -54.63 3.24
N SER A 427 -13.48 -53.31 3.15
CA SER A 427 -14.04 -52.28 4.01
C SER A 427 -14.95 -51.38 3.19
N VAL A 428 -16.21 -51.23 3.61
CA VAL A 428 -17.24 -50.46 2.89
C VAL A 428 -17.85 -49.43 3.83
N GLY A 429 -17.94 -48.16 3.40
CA GLY A 429 -18.58 -47.07 4.14
C GLY A 429 -19.29 -46.08 3.21
N LEU A 430 -20.32 -45.40 3.73
CA LEU A 430 -21.03 -44.32 3.04
C LEU A 430 -20.33 -42.98 3.33
N ASN A 431 -19.96 -42.23 2.29
CA ASN A 431 -19.36 -40.90 2.47
C ASN A 431 -20.46 -39.84 2.62
N ARG A 432 -20.68 -39.34 3.84
CA ARG A 432 -21.75 -38.38 4.17
C ARG A 432 -21.31 -36.91 4.22
N THR A 433 -20.16 -36.53 3.66
CA THR A 433 -19.70 -35.13 3.75
C THR A 433 -20.39 -34.17 2.80
N ALA A 434 -21.17 -34.64 1.82
CA ALA A 434 -21.99 -33.76 0.97
C ALA A 434 -23.38 -33.53 1.59
N THR A 435 -23.68 -32.29 1.93
CA THR A 435 -25.01 -31.84 2.44
C THR A 435 -26.10 -31.79 1.36
N SER A 436 -25.79 -32.18 0.13
CA SER A 436 -26.73 -32.53 -0.92
C SER A 436 -26.63 -34.03 -1.16
N VAL A 437 -27.76 -34.74 -1.22
CA VAL A 437 -27.79 -36.12 -1.72
C VAL A 437 -27.30 -36.07 -3.17
N SER A 438 -26.02 -36.38 -3.41
CA SER A 438 -25.52 -36.63 -4.75
C SER A 438 -26.14 -37.95 -5.24
N GLU A 439 -26.32 -38.11 -6.55
CA GLU A 439 -26.87 -39.32 -7.21
C GLU A 439 -26.14 -40.62 -6.80
N SER A 440 -24.99 -40.53 -6.12
CA SER A 440 -24.18 -41.63 -5.58
C SER A 440 -24.75 -42.34 -4.34
N ASN A 441 -25.81 -41.84 -3.70
CA ASN A 441 -26.44 -42.50 -2.53
C ASN A 441 -27.75 -43.23 -2.87
N GLU A 442 -28.04 -43.43 -4.16
CA GLU A 442 -29.25 -44.10 -4.64
C GLU A 442 -28.86 -45.39 -5.37
N LEU A 443 -29.55 -46.49 -5.04
CA LEU A 443 -29.41 -47.75 -5.77
C LEU A 443 -30.40 -47.78 -6.93
N THR A 444 -29.90 -47.79 -8.17
CA THR A 444 -30.72 -48.03 -9.36
C THR A 444 -31.03 -49.51 -9.50
N LEU A 445 -32.33 -49.84 -9.46
CA LEU A 445 -32.87 -51.18 -9.59
C LEU A 445 -33.58 -51.32 -10.95
N ALA A 446 -33.18 -52.30 -11.76
CA ALA A 446 -33.85 -52.62 -13.03
C ALA A 446 -34.74 -53.85 -12.88
N ASN A 447 -35.95 -53.81 -13.45
CA ASN A 447 -36.85 -54.95 -13.47
C ASN A 447 -36.26 -56.06 -14.37
N THR A 448 -36.22 -57.28 -13.87
CA THR A 448 -35.62 -58.42 -14.58
C THR A 448 -36.44 -58.91 -15.78
N ALA A 449 -37.73 -58.61 -15.84
CA ALA A 449 -38.60 -58.92 -16.98
C ALA A 449 -38.62 -57.80 -18.03
N ASP A 450 -38.33 -56.56 -17.63
CA ASP A 450 -38.23 -55.39 -18.52
C ASP A 450 -37.19 -54.39 -17.99
N THR A 451 -35.99 -54.39 -18.58
CA THR A 451 -34.87 -53.55 -18.14
C THR A 451 -35.08 -52.06 -18.38
N THR A 452 -36.14 -51.65 -19.08
CA THR A 452 -36.52 -50.24 -19.25
C THR A 452 -37.24 -49.68 -18.02
N ILE A 453 -37.76 -50.56 -17.16
CA ILE A 453 -38.41 -50.19 -15.89
C ILE A 453 -37.32 -50.15 -14.81
N GLN A 454 -36.98 -48.93 -14.39
CA GLN A 454 -36.00 -48.67 -13.34
C GLN A 454 -36.65 -47.96 -12.16
N CYS A 455 -36.13 -48.17 -10.96
CA CYS A 455 -36.47 -47.38 -9.78
C CYS A 455 -35.21 -47.06 -8.98
N LEU A 456 -35.24 -45.93 -8.28
CA LEU A 456 -34.14 -45.45 -7.44
C LEU A 456 -34.52 -45.71 -5.99
N ALA A 457 -33.65 -46.44 -5.28
CA ALA A 457 -33.85 -46.76 -3.87
C ALA A 457 -32.86 -45.98 -3.01
N PRO A 458 -33.33 -45.08 -2.14
CA PRO A 458 -32.45 -44.36 -1.23
C PRO A 458 -31.76 -45.34 -0.29
N LEU A 459 -30.44 -45.19 -0.14
CA LEU A 459 -29.68 -45.94 0.86
C LEU A 459 -29.66 -45.15 2.18
N SER A 460 -30.14 -45.78 3.26
CA SER A 460 -30.11 -45.20 4.61
C SER A 460 -29.36 -46.12 5.58
N TRP A 461 -28.87 -45.56 6.69
CA TRP A 461 -28.12 -46.28 7.71
C TRP A 461 -28.81 -46.07 9.07
N ASP A 462 -29.32 -47.13 9.68
CA ASP A 462 -30.14 -47.06 10.90
C ASP A 462 -29.32 -47.11 12.21
N GLY A 463 -28.06 -47.57 12.13
CA GLY A 463 -27.02 -47.37 13.13
C GLY A 463 -27.39 -47.72 14.57
N SER A 464 -27.20 -48.98 14.97
CA SER A 464 -27.03 -49.35 16.38
C SER A 464 -25.55 -49.66 16.65
N GLU A 465 -24.83 -49.13 17.65
CA GLU A 465 -24.98 -48.01 18.58
C GLU A 465 -23.56 -47.42 18.78
N ASN A 466 -23.41 -46.09 18.71
CA ASN A 466 -22.20 -45.29 19.04
C ASN A 466 -21.06 -45.13 18.00
N ASN A 467 -21.40 -44.46 16.89
CA ASN A 467 -20.75 -43.23 16.34
C ASN A 467 -20.52 -43.29 14.80
N PRO A 468 -21.24 -42.51 13.95
CA PRO A 468 -21.47 -42.86 12.55
C PRO A 468 -20.43 -42.35 11.55
N LYS A 469 -19.33 -41.71 11.98
CA LYS A 469 -18.35 -41.18 11.02
C LYS A 469 -17.48 -42.27 10.37
N ASN A 470 -17.35 -43.45 10.99
CA ASN A 470 -16.42 -44.51 10.58
C ASN A 470 -17.03 -45.93 10.73
N ALA A 471 -18.32 -46.12 10.44
CA ALA A 471 -18.90 -47.47 10.47
C ALA A 471 -18.33 -48.32 9.31
N ILE A 472 -17.26 -49.06 9.59
CA ILE A 472 -16.58 -49.94 8.64
C ILE A 472 -17.16 -51.36 8.80
N LEU A 473 -17.80 -51.87 7.75
CA LEU A 473 -18.05 -53.31 7.66
C LEU A 473 -16.73 -54.03 7.37
N THR A 474 -16.23 -54.83 8.31
CA THR A 474 -14.98 -55.61 8.14
C THR A 474 -15.29 -57.09 7.93
N LEU A 475 -14.98 -57.63 6.75
CA LEU A 475 -15.07 -59.07 6.47
C LEU A 475 -13.67 -59.71 6.48
N ALA A 476 -13.35 -60.49 7.51
CA ALA A 476 -12.05 -61.14 7.66
C ALA A 476 -11.84 -62.30 6.66
N PRO A 477 -10.61 -62.57 6.19
CA PRO A 477 -10.34 -63.62 5.21
C PRO A 477 -10.43 -65.03 5.80
N GLY A 478 -10.91 -65.98 4.99
CA GLY A 478 -10.62 -67.41 5.17
C GLY A 478 -11.49 -68.20 6.14
N LEU A 479 -12.66 -67.70 6.54
CA LEU A 479 -13.69 -68.50 7.20
C LEU A 479 -14.94 -68.48 6.33
N GLU A 480 -15.60 -69.63 6.19
CA GLU A 480 -17.02 -69.71 5.86
C GLU A 480 -17.79 -69.02 7.00
N ILE A 481 -17.73 -67.69 7.06
CA ILE A 481 -18.64 -66.92 7.88
C ILE A 481 -19.96 -67.00 7.14
N THR A 482 -20.85 -67.85 7.68
CA THR A 482 -22.18 -68.09 7.15
C THR A 482 -23.15 -66.95 7.44
N GLU A 483 -22.75 -65.93 8.22
CA GLU A 483 -23.49 -64.67 8.34
C GLU A 483 -22.68 -63.62 9.12
N GLY A 484 -22.52 -62.44 8.52
CA GLY A 484 -22.15 -61.20 9.21
C GLY A 484 -23.13 -60.14 8.73
N ASN A 485 -24.05 -59.72 9.61
CA ASN A 485 -25.13 -58.82 9.23
C ASN A 485 -24.66 -57.36 9.39
N ALA A 486 -24.59 -56.62 8.28
CA ALA A 486 -24.80 -55.19 8.29
C ALA A 486 -26.20 -54.95 7.72
N VAL A 487 -27.08 -54.34 8.53
CA VAL A 487 -28.38 -53.91 8.06
C VAL A 487 -28.17 -52.57 7.38
N MET A 488 -28.27 -52.54 6.06
CA MET A 488 -28.50 -51.30 5.32
C MET A 488 -29.98 -51.24 5.03
N GLU A 489 -30.67 -50.27 5.63
CA GLU A 489 -32.08 -50.05 5.35
C GLU A 489 -32.22 -49.30 4.03
N ILE A 490 -32.93 -49.92 3.10
CA ILE A 490 -33.29 -49.32 1.83
C ILE A 490 -34.73 -48.82 1.98
N GLU A 491 -34.94 -47.51 1.84
CA GLU A 491 -36.29 -46.97 1.84
C GLU A 491 -37.02 -47.41 0.57
N SER A 492 -38.32 -47.70 0.70
CA SER A 492 -39.13 -48.16 -0.42
C SER A 492 -39.14 -47.11 -1.53
N PRO A 493 -38.75 -47.45 -2.77
CA PRO A 493 -38.86 -46.53 -3.90
C PRO A 493 -40.31 -46.14 -4.13
N GLU A 494 -40.57 -44.86 -4.35
CA GLU A 494 -41.90 -44.40 -4.74
C GLU A 494 -42.23 -44.93 -6.16
N ASN A 495 -43.35 -45.65 -6.31
CA ASN A 495 -43.92 -46.13 -7.58
C ASN A 495 -43.30 -47.40 -8.23
N ILE A 496 -43.00 -48.45 -7.45
CA ILE A 496 -42.54 -49.75 -7.98
C ILE A 496 -43.67 -50.62 -8.55
N GLN A 497 -43.37 -51.35 -9.64
CA GLN A 497 -44.20 -52.46 -10.12
C GLN A 497 -43.83 -53.79 -9.44
N ALA A 498 -44.81 -54.67 -9.23
CA ALA A 498 -44.52 -56.01 -8.71
C ALA A 498 -43.62 -56.80 -9.66
N GLY A 499 -42.48 -57.30 -9.17
CA GLY A 499 -41.53 -58.05 -9.99
C GLY A 499 -40.21 -58.30 -9.26
N LYS A 500 -39.31 -59.05 -9.91
CA LYS A 500 -37.95 -59.26 -9.44
C LYS A 500 -37.04 -58.17 -10.01
N TYR A 501 -36.20 -57.59 -9.17
CA TYR A 501 -35.31 -56.49 -9.54
C TYR A 501 -33.86 -56.88 -9.28
N THR A 502 -32.96 -56.32 -10.08
CA THR A 502 -31.51 -56.44 -9.91
C THR A 502 -30.89 -55.06 -9.94
N GLY A 503 -29.93 -54.80 -9.06
CA GLY A 503 -29.15 -53.56 -9.01
C GLY A 503 -27.69 -53.86 -8.74
N ASN A 504 -26.82 -52.92 -9.10
CA ASN A 504 -25.41 -52.96 -8.79
C ASN A 504 -25.12 -51.91 -7.73
N LEU A 505 -24.57 -52.31 -6.58
CA LEU A 505 -23.96 -51.34 -5.65
C LEU A 505 -22.49 -51.16 -6.01
N VAL A 506 -22.07 -49.89 -6.10
CA VAL A 506 -20.68 -49.49 -6.32
C VAL A 506 -20.19 -48.85 -5.03
N PHE A 507 -19.10 -49.36 -4.48
CA PHE A 507 -18.47 -48.81 -3.28
C PHE A 507 -17.04 -48.37 -3.56
N SER A 508 -16.57 -47.37 -2.82
CA SER A 508 -15.15 -47.03 -2.72
C SER A 508 -14.50 -47.89 -1.63
N ILE A 509 -13.35 -48.49 -1.92
CA ILE A 509 -12.63 -49.37 -0.99
C ILE A 509 -11.26 -48.75 -0.71
N ASN A 510 -10.95 -48.55 0.57
CA ASN A 510 -9.60 -48.26 1.01
C ASN A 510 -8.91 -49.58 1.40
N TYR A 511 -7.75 -49.86 0.80
CA TYR A 511 -6.86 -50.89 1.32
C TYR A 511 -5.97 -50.28 2.40
N GLU A 512 -6.05 -50.82 3.61
CA GLU A 512 -4.98 -50.72 4.61
C GLU A 512 -3.94 -51.83 4.43
#